data_AF-A0A2H9MV30-F1
#
_entry.id   AF-A0A2H9MV30-F1
#
_cell.length_a   1.000
_cell.length_b   1.000
_cell.length_c   1.000
_cell.angle_alpha   90.00
_cell.angle_beta   90.00
_cell.angle_gamma   90.00
#
_symmetry.space_group_name_H-M   'P 1'
#
loop_
_entity.id
_entity.type
_entity.pdbx_description
1 polymer ?
#
loop_
_entity_poly.entity_id
_entity_poly.type
_entity_poly.pdbx_seq_one_letter_code
_entity_poly.pdbx_strand_id
1 'polypeptide(L)'
;MFDKYQIQLIDVKPYSNNTLTINPADYVAVLKISKNNSPDVIPPLKQLMSGIYPENVMCKAHLILVTKYDGSPACVTQKTKTNLIERGWANHENAEHTLSEKGPDTTLSDFRNILLTSPDIDEIFDMFGQPDADIGSGIHIYVYDLNDSTQIWIGYSDSILYIRHVDEKGNLLEELL
;
A
#
# COMPACT_ATOMS: atom_id res chain seq x y z
N MET A 1 -1.64 20.40 0.18
CA MET A 1 -0.76 21.46 0.74
C MET A 1 0.18 20.71 1.68
N PHE A 2 1.49 20.72 1.42
CA PHE A 2 2.55 19.82 1.96
C PHE A 2 2.65 18.38 1.41
N ASP A 3 1.65 17.82 0.73
CA ASP A 3 1.70 16.43 0.18
C ASP A 3 2.85 16.15 -0.82
N LYS A 4 3.51 17.20 -1.32
CA LYS A 4 4.68 17.11 -2.21
C LYS A 4 6.01 17.04 -1.44
N TYR A 5 5.98 17.13 -0.12
CA TYR A 5 7.17 17.20 0.72
C TYR A 5 7.06 16.21 1.88
N GLN A 6 8.14 15.48 2.12
CA GLN A 6 8.33 14.69 3.33
C GLN A 6 9.09 15.56 4.33
N ILE A 7 8.56 15.66 5.55
CA ILE A 7 9.15 16.42 6.64
C ILE A 7 9.58 15.44 7.74
N GLN A 8 10.85 15.49 8.14
CA GLN A 8 11.40 14.68 9.22
C GLN A 8 11.97 15.60 10.31
N LEU A 9 11.60 15.34 11.56
CA LEU A 9 12.22 16.00 12.71
C LEU A 9 13.58 15.35 12.96
N ILE A 10 14.64 16.13 12.83
CA ILE A 10 16.02 15.66 12.95
C ILE A 10 16.54 15.86 14.37
N ASP A 11 16.24 17.01 14.97
CA ASP A 11 16.77 17.38 16.27
C ASP A 11 15.85 18.42 16.94
N VAL A 12 15.83 18.42 18.27
CA VAL A 12 15.16 19.44 19.09
C VAL A 12 16.07 19.80 20.25
N LYS A 13 16.37 21.09 20.37
CA LYS A 13 17.22 21.61 21.44
C LYS A 13 16.52 22.74 22.20
N PRO A 14 16.73 22.83 23.54
CA PRO A 14 17.44 21.86 24.37
C PRO A 14 16.60 20.58 24.63
N TYR A 15 17.26 19.44 24.83
CA TYR A 15 16.57 18.19 25.18
C TYR A 15 16.09 18.26 26.63
N SER A 16 14.81 18.00 26.87
CA SER A 16 14.25 18.05 28.23
C SER A 16 14.82 16.91 29.06
N ASN A 17 15.46 17.26 30.18
CA ASN A 17 15.76 16.31 31.25
C ASN A 17 15.13 16.80 32.55
N ASN A 18 14.97 15.88 33.52
CA ASN A 18 14.19 16.10 34.75
C ASN A 18 14.72 17.23 35.67
N THR A 19 15.79 17.92 35.28
CA THR A 19 16.47 18.95 36.07
C THR A 19 16.50 20.33 35.41
N LEU A 20 16.00 20.50 34.18
CA LEU A 20 15.97 21.80 33.50
C LEU A 20 14.54 22.31 33.28
N THR A 21 14.23 23.48 33.85
CA THR A 21 13.04 24.26 33.46
C THR A 21 13.37 25.03 32.18
N ILE A 22 12.88 24.54 31.04
CA ILE A 22 13.08 25.17 29.73
C ILE A 22 11.87 26.04 29.41
N ASN A 23 12.10 27.29 29.00
CA ASN A 23 11.01 28.13 28.51
C ASN A 23 10.54 27.61 27.14
N PRO A 24 9.22 27.46 26.89
CA PRO A 24 8.70 27.03 25.59
C PRO A 24 9.22 27.82 24.38
N ALA A 25 9.61 29.09 24.58
CA ALA A 25 10.17 29.94 23.52
C ALA A 25 11.61 29.59 23.13
N ASP A 26 12.33 28.83 23.96
CA ASP A 26 13.75 28.51 23.76
C ASP A 26 13.97 27.23 22.93
N TYR A 27 12.89 26.54 22.57
CA TYR A 27 12.99 25.35 21.73
C TYR A 27 13.31 25.69 20.28
N VAL A 28 14.33 25.03 19.76
CA VAL A 28 14.70 25.06 18.35
C VAL A 28 14.58 23.64 17.80
N ALA A 29 13.74 23.48 16.78
CA ALA A 29 13.59 22.24 16.04
C ALA A 29 14.34 22.32 14.70
N VAL A 30 15.08 21.27 14.37
CA VAL A 30 15.71 21.08 13.07
C VAL A 30 14.84 20.12 12.26
N LEU A 31 14.31 20.60 11.15
CA LEU A 31 13.48 19.81 10.23
C LEU A 31 14.28 19.54 8.95
N LYS A 32 14.28 18.29 8.49
CA LYS A 32 14.69 17.93 7.13
C LYS A 32 13.46 17.90 6.24
N ILE A 33 13.50 18.65 5.15
CA ILE A 33 12.43 18.71 4.18
C ILE A 33 12.95 18.14 2.86
N SER A 34 12.38 17.03 2.40
CA SER A 34 12.64 16.44 1.09
C SER A 34 11.43 16.64 0.18
N LYS A 35 11.66 16.90 -1.11
CA LYS A 35 10.60 16.90 -2.12
C LYS A 35 10.35 15.46 -2.56
N ASN A 36 9.09 15.03 -2.56
CA ASN A 36 8.70 13.76 -3.13
C ASN A 36 8.89 13.87 -4.65
N ASN A 37 9.91 13.22 -5.19
CA ASN A 37 10.23 13.20 -6.62
C ASN A 37 9.29 12.30 -7.42
N SER A 38 8.03 12.14 -7.01
CA SER A 38 7.03 11.53 -7.89
C SER A 38 6.87 12.44 -9.10
N PRO A 39 6.95 11.93 -10.35
CA PRO A 39 6.58 12.73 -11.51
C PRO A 39 5.20 13.34 -11.24
N ASP A 40 5.02 14.64 -11.52
CA ASP A 40 3.76 15.34 -11.25
C ASP A 40 2.74 14.85 -12.27
N VAL A 41 2.23 13.63 -12.07
CA VAL A 41 1.24 12.99 -12.92
C VAL A 41 0.00 13.86 -12.86
N ILE A 42 -0.27 14.55 -13.97
CA ILE A 42 -1.42 15.45 -14.08
C ILE A 42 -2.73 14.64 -14.10
N PRO A 43 -3.87 15.19 -13.68
CA PRO A 43 -5.14 14.45 -13.65
C PRO A 43 -5.54 13.88 -15.02
N PRO A 44 -6.27 12.75 -15.07
CA PRO A 44 -6.70 12.08 -16.31
C PRO A 44 -7.24 13.01 -17.38
N LEU A 45 -8.14 13.93 -17.01
CA LEU A 45 -8.73 14.90 -17.92
C LEU A 45 -7.67 15.76 -18.63
N LYS A 46 -6.62 16.19 -17.90
CA LYS A 46 -5.54 17.00 -18.49
C LYS A 46 -4.62 16.17 -19.39
N GLN A 47 -4.43 14.89 -19.08
CA GLN A 47 -3.68 13.95 -19.93
C GLN A 47 -4.41 13.76 -21.26
N LEU A 48 -5.71 13.52 -21.23
CA LEU A 48 -6.54 13.42 -22.44
C LEU A 48 -6.48 14.69 -23.29
N MET A 49 -6.59 15.87 -22.65
CA MET A 49 -6.46 17.15 -23.34
C MET A 49 -5.06 17.37 -23.96
N SER A 50 -4.05 16.65 -23.47
CA SER A 50 -2.69 16.65 -24.00
C SER A 50 -2.49 15.58 -25.10
N GLY A 51 -3.56 14.89 -25.52
CA GLY A 51 -3.55 13.89 -26.58
C GLY A 51 -3.16 12.48 -26.14
N ILE A 52 -3.11 12.22 -24.83
CA ILE A 52 -2.90 10.86 -24.30
C ILE A 52 -4.18 10.06 -24.51
N TYR A 53 -4.07 8.87 -25.08
CA TYR A 53 -5.19 7.95 -25.26
C TYR A 53 -5.68 7.40 -23.91
N PRO A 54 -6.99 7.13 -23.73
CA PRO A 54 -7.57 6.66 -22.46
C PRO A 54 -6.82 5.50 -21.80
N GLU A 55 -6.38 4.52 -22.58
CA GLU A 55 -5.64 3.33 -22.14
C GLU A 55 -4.20 3.62 -21.69
N ASN A 56 -3.65 4.79 -22.05
CA ASN A 56 -2.29 5.22 -21.72
C ASN A 56 -2.28 6.29 -20.61
N VAL A 57 -3.43 6.57 -19.98
CA VAL A 57 -3.52 7.53 -18.88
C VAL A 57 -2.80 6.97 -17.65
N MET A 58 -1.80 7.70 -17.16
CA MET A 58 -1.05 7.32 -15.98
C MET A 58 -1.73 7.82 -14.72
N CYS A 59 -1.80 7.01 -13.68
CA CYS A 59 -2.28 7.43 -12.38
C CYS A 59 -1.14 7.83 -11.46
N LYS A 60 -1.45 8.68 -10.46
CA LYS A 60 -0.52 8.92 -9.34
C LYS A 60 -0.36 7.63 -8.54
N ALA A 61 0.73 7.53 -7.78
CA ALA A 61 0.93 6.44 -6.84
C ALA A 61 -0.33 6.20 -5.97
N HIS A 62 -0.65 4.93 -5.72
CA HIS A 62 -1.81 4.47 -4.95
C HIS A 62 -3.19 4.78 -5.58
N LEU A 63 -3.22 5.18 -6.85
CA LEU A 63 -4.44 5.27 -7.64
C LEU A 63 -4.36 4.33 -8.83
N ILE A 64 -5.47 3.70 -9.13
CA ILE A 64 -5.62 2.77 -10.23
C ILE A 64 -6.51 3.37 -11.31
N LEU A 65 -6.21 3.05 -12.57
CA LEU A 65 -6.98 3.48 -13.72
C LEU A 65 -8.25 2.63 -13.85
N VAL A 66 -9.41 3.29 -13.88
CA VAL A 66 -10.70 2.68 -14.19
C VAL A 66 -11.33 3.35 -15.39
N THR A 67 -12.06 2.58 -16.19
CA THR A 67 -12.81 3.06 -17.33
C THR A 67 -14.28 3.13 -16.97
N LYS A 68 -14.86 4.32 -17.10
CA LYS A 68 -16.30 4.56 -16.91
C LYS A 68 -17.10 3.89 -18.04
N TYR A 69 -18.40 3.66 -17.82
CA TYR A 69 -19.32 3.12 -18.84
C TYR A 69 -19.33 3.89 -20.18
N ASP A 70 -18.92 5.16 -20.20
CA ASP A 70 -18.83 6.00 -21.41
C ASP A 70 -17.43 6.00 -22.06
N GLY A 71 -16.53 5.14 -21.59
CA GLY A 71 -15.16 5.03 -22.07
C GLY A 71 -14.18 6.05 -21.47
N SER A 72 -14.64 6.97 -20.61
CA SER A 72 -13.75 7.95 -19.99
C SER A 72 -12.90 7.35 -18.86
N PRO A 73 -11.58 7.64 -18.81
CA PRO A 73 -10.69 7.16 -17.76
C PRO A 73 -10.79 7.99 -16.48
N ALA A 74 -10.68 7.32 -15.33
CA ALA A 74 -10.56 7.95 -14.02
C ALA A 74 -9.49 7.22 -13.18
N CYS A 75 -8.74 7.99 -12.38
CA CYS A 75 -7.84 7.42 -11.38
C CYS A 75 -8.56 7.43 -10.03
N VAL A 76 -8.73 6.26 -9.43
CA VAL A 76 -9.47 6.08 -8.18
C VAL A 76 -8.70 5.16 -7.23
N THR A 77 -9.08 5.12 -5.96
CA THR A 77 -8.53 4.13 -5.02
C THR A 77 -9.16 2.76 -5.27
N GLN A 78 -8.50 1.68 -4.83
CA GLN A 78 -9.03 0.32 -4.97
C GLN A 78 -10.43 0.15 -4.36
N LYS A 79 -10.65 0.66 -3.14
CA LYS A 79 -11.97 0.70 -2.49
C LYS A 79 -13.01 1.46 -3.34
N THR A 80 -12.61 2.54 -3.99
CA THR A 80 -13.52 3.33 -4.83
C THR A 80 -13.85 2.58 -6.13
N LYS A 81 -12.89 1.88 -6.73
CA LYS A 81 -13.14 1.00 -7.89
C LYS A 81 -14.25 0.00 -7.58
N THR A 82 -14.16 -0.74 -6.47
CA THR A 82 -15.18 -1.73 -6.08
C THR A 82 -16.57 -1.09 -5.99
N ASN A 83 -16.69 0.04 -5.29
CA ASN A 83 -17.95 0.78 -5.19
C ASN A 83 -18.47 1.26 -6.55
N LEU A 84 -17.59 1.68 -7.46
CA LEU A 84 -17.98 2.15 -8.80
C LEU A 84 -18.43 1.02 -9.72
N ILE A 85 -17.83 -0.17 -9.57
CA ILE A 85 -18.23 -1.38 -10.27
C ILE A 85 -19.62 -1.84 -9.78
N GLU A 86 -19.82 -1.93 -8.46
CA GLU A 86 -21.12 -2.30 -7.86
C GLU A 86 -22.27 -1.36 -8.27
N ARG A 87 -21.95 -0.10 -8.54
CA ARG A 87 -22.91 0.92 -8.99
C ARG A 87 -23.10 0.98 -10.50
N GLY A 88 -22.44 0.11 -11.26
CA GLY A 88 -22.47 0.13 -12.73
C GLY A 88 -21.86 1.40 -13.34
N TRP A 89 -21.01 2.10 -12.60
CA TRP A 89 -20.32 3.30 -13.10
C TRP A 89 -19.05 2.94 -13.87
N ALA A 90 -18.30 1.95 -13.38
CA ALA A 90 -17.10 1.42 -14.02
C ALA A 90 -17.38 0.01 -14.58
N ASN A 91 -16.80 -0.30 -15.74
CA ASN A 91 -16.95 -1.62 -16.35
C ASN A 91 -16.07 -2.65 -15.61
N HIS A 92 -16.54 -3.90 -15.53
CA HIS A 92 -15.75 -5.03 -15.02
C HIS A 92 -14.55 -5.38 -15.93
N GLU A 93 -14.45 -4.81 -17.14
CA GLU A 93 -13.51 -5.24 -18.18
C GLU A 93 -12.05 -4.76 -18.02
N ASN A 94 -11.68 -4.18 -16.88
CA ASN A 94 -10.26 -4.10 -16.46
C ASN A 94 -9.97 -5.07 -15.30
N ALA A 95 -10.78 -6.11 -15.11
CA ALA A 95 -10.58 -7.18 -14.14
C ALA A 95 -10.29 -8.54 -14.79
N GLU A 96 -10.32 -8.67 -16.12
CA GLU A 96 -10.13 -9.97 -16.78
C GLU A 96 -9.28 -9.85 -18.06
N HIS A 97 -7.97 -9.73 -17.85
CA HIS A 97 -6.97 -10.47 -18.62
C HIS A 97 -5.99 -10.96 -17.55
N THR A 98 -6.34 -11.95 -16.72
CA THR A 98 -6.51 -13.35 -17.12
C THR A 98 -7.35 -14.07 -16.07
N LEU A 99 -8.35 -14.85 -16.50
CA LEU A 99 -9.09 -15.77 -15.64
C LEU A 99 -8.13 -16.81 -15.02
N SER A 100 -8.17 -16.90 -13.68
CA SER A 100 -7.79 -18.08 -12.88
C SER A 100 -6.43 -18.71 -13.15
N GLU A 101 -5.38 -18.17 -12.56
CA GLU A 101 -4.42 -18.93 -11.74
C GLU A 101 -4.08 -18.02 -10.54
N LYS A 102 -3.67 -18.57 -9.39
CA LYS A 102 -3.08 -17.76 -8.29
C LYS A 102 -2.13 -16.72 -8.90
N GLY A 103 -2.10 -15.50 -8.37
CA GLY A 103 -1.08 -14.51 -8.73
C GLY A 103 0.33 -15.14 -8.73
N PRO A 104 1.28 -14.55 -9.48
CA PRO A 104 2.57 -15.17 -9.81
C PRO A 104 3.14 -15.89 -8.58
N ASP A 105 3.33 -17.21 -8.69
CA ASP A 105 3.78 -18.13 -7.65
C ASP A 105 3.94 -17.47 -6.27
N THR A 106 2.96 -17.59 -5.37
CA THR A 106 3.11 -17.14 -3.97
C THR A 106 4.22 -17.97 -3.31
N THR A 107 5.47 -17.53 -3.48
CA THR A 107 6.64 -18.11 -2.85
C THR A 107 7.09 -17.24 -1.68
N LEU A 108 7.76 -17.87 -0.73
CA LEU A 108 8.40 -17.17 0.38
C LEU A 108 9.39 -16.08 -0.10
N SER A 109 10.04 -16.30 -1.24
CA SER A 109 11.03 -15.37 -1.79
C SER A 109 10.38 -14.07 -2.26
N ASP A 110 9.19 -14.15 -2.84
CA ASP A 110 8.45 -12.97 -3.30
C ASP A 110 7.97 -12.14 -2.11
N PHE A 111 7.48 -12.80 -1.05
CA PHE A 111 7.19 -12.14 0.22
C PHE A 111 8.42 -11.46 0.80
N ARG A 112 9.60 -12.08 0.79
CA ARG A 112 10.83 -11.40 1.26
C ARG A 112 11.17 -10.15 0.44
N ASN A 113 11.00 -10.20 -0.88
CA ASN A 113 11.33 -9.08 -1.76
C ASN A 113 10.43 -7.86 -1.51
N ILE A 114 9.13 -8.05 -1.26
CA ILE A 114 8.25 -6.93 -0.92
C ILE A 114 8.63 -6.32 0.44
N LEU A 115 8.95 -7.17 1.44
CA LEU A 115 9.30 -6.70 2.78
C LEU A 115 10.60 -5.90 2.81
N LEU A 116 11.54 -6.21 1.91
CA LEU A 116 12.75 -5.44 1.71
C LEU A 116 12.50 -4.08 1.03
N THR A 117 11.40 -3.94 0.30
CA THR A 117 11.09 -2.74 -0.49
C THR A 117 10.20 -1.78 0.30
N SER A 118 9.14 -2.26 0.93
CA SER A 118 8.20 -1.48 1.76
C SER A 118 7.28 -2.44 2.54
N PRO A 119 7.26 -2.40 3.88
CA PRO A 119 6.38 -3.23 4.70
C PRO A 119 5.00 -2.57 4.88
N ASP A 120 4.37 -2.14 3.77
CA ASP A 120 3.03 -1.57 3.79
C ASP A 120 1.99 -2.63 3.42
N ILE A 121 0.88 -2.68 4.18
CA ILE A 121 -0.14 -3.71 3.98
C ILE A 121 -0.89 -3.53 2.65
N ASP A 122 -1.06 -2.30 2.19
CA ASP A 122 -1.73 -2.02 0.92
C ASP A 122 -0.85 -2.48 -0.25
N GLU A 123 0.48 -2.34 -0.15
CA GLU A 123 1.41 -2.87 -1.15
C GLU A 123 1.40 -4.40 -1.19
N ILE A 124 1.31 -5.06 -0.03
CA ILE A 124 1.16 -6.52 0.04
C ILE A 124 -0.13 -6.95 -0.65
N PHE A 125 -1.24 -6.24 -0.44
CA PHE A 125 -2.51 -6.54 -1.11
C PHE A 125 -2.47 -6.29 -2.61
N ASP A 126 -1.79 -5.23 -3.05
CA ASP A 126 -1.63 -4.92 -4.47
C ASP A 126 -0.76 -5.98 -5.18
N MET A 127 0.25 -6.54 -4.51
CA MET A 127 1.16 -7.54 -5.08
C MET A 127 0.62 -8.97 -5.00
N PHE A 128 0.10 -9.38 -3.84
CA PHE A 128 -0.28 -10.77 -3.56
C PHE A 128 -1.79 -10.99 -3.62
N GLY A 129 -2.58 -9.93 -3.75
CA GLY A 129 -4.03 -10.00 -3.69
C GLY A 129 -4.57 -10.07 -2.26
N GLN A 130 -5.86 -10.38 -2.17
CA GLN A 130 -6.52 -10.57 -0.87
C GLN A 130 -5.99 -11.84 -0.18
N PRO A 131 -5.93 -11.85 1.16
CA PRO A 131 -5.55 -13.04 1.89
C PRO A 131 -6.57 -14.17 1.69
N ASP A 132 -6.10 -15.40 1.72
CA ASP A 132 -6.91 -16.62 1.64
C ASP A 132 -7.83 -16.75 2.87
N ALA A 133 -7.41 -16.24 4.03
CA ALA A 133 -8.26 -16.14 5.21
C ALA A 133 -7.90 -14.93 6.11
N ASP A 134 -8.87 -14.48 6.90
CA ASP A 134 -8.66 -13.63 8.07
C ASP A 134 -9.19 -14.35 9.31
N ILE A 135 -8.26 -14.80 10.16
CA ILE A 135 -8.58 -15.61 11.34
C ILE A 135 -8.55 -14.81 12.64
N GLY A 136 -8.43 -13.49 12.53
CA GLY A 136 -8.33 -12.57 13.64
C GLY A 136 -9.63 -12.38 14.44
N SER A 137 -9.51 -12.00 15.72
CA SER A 137 -10.64 -11.54 16.55
C SER A 137 -10.17 -10.39 17.43
N GLY A 138 -10.19 -9.18 16.86
CA GLY A 138 -9.71 -7.94 17.49
C GLY A 138 -8.51 -7.35 16.74
N ILE A 139 -7.48 -8.16 16.50
CA ILE A 139 -6.44 -7.89 15.50
C ILE A 139 -6.70 -8.76 14.27
N HIS A 140 -6.41 -8.26 13.08
CA HIS A 140 -6.48 -9.03 11.84
C HIS A 140 -5.30 -9.99 11.76
N ILE A 141 -5.55 -11.23 11.32
CA ILE A 141 -4.49 -12.20 11.04
C ILE A 141 -4.74 -12.69 9.62
N TYR A 142 -4.07 -12.03 8.68
CA TYR A 142 -4.17 -12.35 7.26
C TYR A 142 -3.31 -13.57 6.94
N VAL A 143 -3.92 -14.57 6.30
CA VAL A 143 -3.30 -15.83 5.94
C VAL A 143 -3.16 -15.90 4.42
N TYR A 144 -1.96 -16.20 3.94
CA TYR A 144 -1.67 -16.47 2.54
C TYR A 144 -1.11 -17.88 2.38
N ASP A 145 -1.75 -18.69 1.54
CA ASP A 145 -1.33 -20.05 1.20
C ASP A 145 -0.28 -20.04 0.08
N LEU A 146 0.92 -20.48 0.41
CA LEU A 146 2.03 -20.61 -0.53
C LEU A 146 1.93 -21.92 -1.33
N ASN A 147 2.66 -21.98 -2.44
CA ASN A 147 2.61 -23.12 -3.35
C ASN A 147 3.29 -24.40 -2.82
N ASP A 148 4.10 -24.27 -1.78
CA ASP A 148 4.75 -25.39 -1.07
C ASP A 148 3.93 -25.93 0.11
N SER A 149 2.64 -25.54 0.21
CA SER A 149 1.73 -25.89 1.31
C SER A 149 2.08 -25.26 2.67
N THR A 150 2.99 -24.30 2.70
CA THR A 150 3.24 -23.45 3.87
C THR A 150 2.40 -22.17 3.80
N GLN A 151 2.38 -21.38 4.87
CA GLN A 151 1.58 -20.16 4.93
C GLN A 151 2.39 -18.95 5.40
N ILE A 152 1.97 -17.77 4.96
CA ILE A 152 2.38 -16.49 5.54
C ILE A 152 1.24 -15.94 6.39
N TRP A 153 1.54 -15.65 7.65
CA TRP A 153 0.62 -15.03 8.59
C TRP A 153 1.08 -13.61 8.89
N ILE A 154 0.21 -12.64 8.61
CA ILE A 154 0.46 -11.22 8.85
C ILE A 154 -0.48 -10.75 9.96
N GLY A 155 0.09 -10.40 11.11
CA GLY A 155 -0.65 -9.77 12.19
C GLY A 155 -0.78 -8.28 11.90
N TYR A 156 -2.01 -7.76 11.83
CA TYR A 156 -2.28 -6.38 11.47
C TYR A 156 -3.35 -5.74 12.36
N SER A 157 -3.18 -4.46 12.66
CA SER A 157 -4.19 -3.64 13.34
C SER A 157 -4.30 -2.27 12.65
N ASP A 158 -3.43 -1.32 13.03
CA ASP A 158 -3.21 -0.06 12.31
C ASP A 158 -1.87 -0.08 11.54
N SER A 159 -0.95 -0.95 11.96
CA SER A 159 0.32 -1.25 11.31
C SER A 159 0.57 -2.75 11.32
N ILE A 160 1.51 -3.22 10.50
CA ILE A 160 2.00 -4.60 10.58
C ILE A 160 2.65 -4.80 11.95
N LEU A 161 2.22 -5.84 12.66
CA LEU A 161 2.71 -6.22 13.98
C LEU A 161 3.75 -7.33 13.90
N TYR A 162 3.52 -8.31 13.02
CA TYR A 162 4.46 -9.40 12.74
C TYR A 162 4.18 -10.00 11.37
N ILE A 163 5.20 -10.66 10.82
CA ILE A 163 5.04 -11.51 9.64
C ILE A 163 5.74 -12.83 9.88
N ARG A 164 4.98 -13.93 9.76
CA ARG A 164 5.45 -15.27 10.06
C ARG A 164 5.26 -16.20 8.90
N HIS A 165 6.29 -16.99 8.62
CA HIS A 165 6.21 -18.16 7.77
C HIS A 165 5.97 -19.39 8.63
N VAL A 166 4.90 -20.11 8.37
CA VAL A 166 4.47 -21.28 9.16
C VAL A 166 4.24 -22.50 8.27
N ASP A 167 4.39 -23.69 8.83
CA ASP A 167 4.01 -24.93 8.14
C ASP A 167 2.48 -25.11 8.07
N GLU A 168 2.02 -26.16 7.37
CA GLU A 168 0.60 -26.52 7.23
C GLU A 168 -0.14 -26.70 8.58
N LYS A 169 0.59 -26.91 9.68
CA LYS A 169 0.05 -27.10 11.04
C LYS A 169 0.11 -25.82 11.87
N GLY A 170 0.59 -24.72 11.30
CA GLY A 170 0.77 -23.44 11.99
C GLY A 170 2.02 -23.39 12.87
N ASN A 171 2.96 -24.32 12.74
CA ASN A 171 4.24 -24.22 13.45
C ASN A 171 5.12 -23.17 12.77
N LEU A 172 5.70 -22.28 13.56
CA LEU A 172 6.61 -21.25 13.06
C LEU A 172 7.85 -21.88 12.42
N LEU A 173 8.06 -21.58 11.14
CA LEU A 173 9.29 -21.88 10.41
C LEU A 173 10.27 -20.71 10.48
N GLU A 174 9.78 -19.49 10.28
CA GLU A 174 10.60 -18.27 10.26
C GLU A 174 9.77 -17.02 10.61
N GLU A 175 10.36 -16.06 11.31
CA GLU A 175 9.79 -14.73 11.54
C GLU A 175 10.51 -13.72 10.62
N LEU A 176 9.73 -13.07 9.77
CA LEU A 176 10.22 -12.18 8.70
C LEU A 176 10.19 -10.70 9.14
N LEU A 177 9.39 -10.37 10.16
CA LEU A 177 9.29 -9.06 10.80
C LEU A 177 8.85 -9.24 12.26
#